data_AF-A0A0C3QCP2-F1
#
_entry.id   AF-A0A0C3QCP2-F1
#
_cell.length_a   1.000
_cell.length_b   1.000
_cell.length_c   1.000
_cell.angle_alpha   90.00
_cell.angle_beta   90.00
_cell.angle_gamma   90.00
#
_symmetry.space_group_name_H-M   'P 1'
#
loop_
_entity.id
_entity.type
_entity.pdbx_description
1 polymer ?
#
loop_
_entity_poly.entity_id
_entity_poly.type
_entity_poly.pdbx_seq_one_letter_code
_entity_poly.pdbx_strand_id
1 'polypeptide(L)'
;MVIDYLAIQGSATPVERIWSRAGETDTKRRNRLSPTRLEALQFLKAGYRRRREKRMTCHERTTIQRLLLIRIDNGIAEDDVLFDADLYFPEEDHLSERED
;
A
#
# COMPACT_ATOMS: atom_id res chain seq x y z
N MET A 1 -2.47 -23.45 3.59
CA MET A 1 -3.38 -23.00 4.69
C MET A 1 -2.63 -22.54 5.95
N VAL A 2 -1.38 -22.07 5.87
CA VAL A 2 -0.64 -21.48 7.01
C VAL A 2 -0.51 -19.96 6.83
N ILE A 3 -0.35 -19.54 5.57
CA ILE A 3 -0.21 -18.16 5.13
C ILE A 3 -1.48 -17.34 5.48
N ASP A 4 -2.66 -17.91 5.26
CA ASP A 4 -3.95 -17.24 5.55
C ASP A 4 -4.13 -16.96 7.05
N TYR A 5 -3.70 -17.89 7.91
CA TYR A 5 -3.81 -17.76 9.35
C TYR A 5 -2.88 -16.66 9.89
N LEU A 6 -1.66 -16.57 9.35
CA LEU A 6 -0.71 -15.51 9.69
C LEU A 6 -1.20 -14.14 9.22
N ALA A 7 -1.83 -14.05 8.05
CA ALA A 7 -2.44 -12.80 7.57
C ALA A 7 -3.61 -12.35 8.48
N ILE A 8 -4.42 -13.29 8.97
CA ILE A 8 -5.51 -13.00 9.92
C ILE A 8 -4.95 -12.48 11.26
N GLN A 9 -3.92 -13.12 11.84
CA GLN A 9 -3.29 -12.61 13.07
C GLN A 9 -2.57 -11.27 12.87
N GLY A 10 -1.89 -11.11 11.74
CA GLY A 10 -1.18 -9.88 11.40
C GLY A 10 -2.10 -8.69 11.15
N SER A 11 -3.34 -8.93 10.71
CA SER A 11 -4.32 -7.88 10.40
C SER A 11 -5.14 -7.39 11.60
N ALA A 12 -5.24 -8.17 12.68
CA ALA A 12 -5.99 -7.77 13.88
C ALA A 12 -5.41 -6.50 14.54
N THR A 13 -4.11 -6.45 14.77
CA THR A 13 -3.45 -5.32 15.44
C THR A 13 -3.47 -3.98 14.65
N PRO A 14 -3.28 -3.93 13.31
CA PRO A 14 -3.42 -2.69 12.55
C PRO A 14 -4.88 -2.23 12.47
N VAL A 15 -5.86 -3.15 12.44
CA VAL A 15 -7.27 -2.78 12.43
C VAL A 15 -7.66 -2.11 13.76
N GLU A 16 -7.24 -2.68 14.90
CA GLU A 16 -7.48 -2.09 16.23
C GLU A 16 -6.89 -0.69 16.37
N ARG A 17 -5.70 -0.45 15.81
CA ARG A 17 -5.07 0.88 15.79
C ARG A 17 -5.87 1.89 14.97
N ILE A 18 -6.44 1.47 13.83
CA ILE A 18 -7.29 2.31 12.99
C ILE A 18 -8.58 2.66 13.74
N TRP A 19 -9.23 1.68 14.37
CA TRP A 19 -10.48 1.87 15.11
C TRP A 19 -10.31 2.68 16.40
N SER A 20 -9.21 2.48 17.13
CA SER A 20 -8.87 3.30 18.30
C SER A 20 -8.70 4.78 17.93
N ARG A 21 -8.16 5.08 16.74
CA ARG A 21 -8.08 6.45 16.20
C ARG A 21 -9.43 6.94 15.67
N ALA A 22 -10.26 6.06 15.12
CA ALA A 22 -11.60 6.38 14.66
C ALA A 22 -12.53 6.79 15.82
N GLY A 23 -12.30 6.26 17.02
CA GLY A 23 -13.03 6.64 18.23
C GLY A 23 -12.97 8.14 18.56
N GLU A 24 -11.92 8.86 18.15
CA GLU A 24 -11.88 10.32 18.31
C GLU A 24 -12.92 11.03 17.43
N THR A 25 -13.04 10.59 16.17
CA THR A 25 -14.00 11.16 15.21
C THR A 25 -15.43 10.71 15.45
N ASP A 26 -15.61 9.56 16.09
CA ASP A 26 -16.91 8.97 16.40
C ASP A 26 -17.49 9.53 17.71
N THR A 27 -16.84 9.24 18.83
CA THR A 27 -17.41 9.48 20.18
C THR A 27 -16.89 10.77 20.81
N LYS A 28 -15.59 11.04 20.75
CA LYS A 28 -14.97 12.17 21.48
C LYS A 28 -15.41 13.53 20.95
N ARG A 29 -15.57 13.66 19.63
CA ARG A 29 -16.00 14.91 18.98
C ARG A 29 -17.52 15.02 18.80
N ARG A 30 -18.31 14.06 19.34
CA ARG A 30 -19.78 13.99 19.20
C ARG A 30 -20.25 14.21 17.76
N ASN A 31 -19.46 13.72 16.80
CA ASN A 31 -19.76 13.88 15.40
C ASN A 31 -20.86 12.88 15.10
N ARG A 32 -22.11 13.33 14.92
CA ARG A 32 -23.28 12.46 14.66
C ARG A 32 -23.21 11.86 13.25
N LEU A 33 -22.12 11.18 12.94
CA LEU A 33 -21.89 10.51 11.68
C LEU A 33 -22.65 9.18 11.72
N SER A 34 -23.39 8.89 10.67
CA SER A 34 -23.97 7.56 10.48
C SER A 34 -22.85 6.52 10.31
N PRO A 35 -23.05 5.26 10.77
CA PRO A 35 -22.05 4.20 10.64
C PRO A 35 -21.45 4.07 9.22
N THR A 36 -22.29 4.14 8.19
CA THR A 36 -21.88 4.08 6.78
C THR A 36 -20.95 5.22 6.36
N ARG A 37 -21.14 6.42 6.91
CA ARG A 37 -20.27 7.58 6.61
C ARG A 37 -18.94 7.45 7.33
N LEU A 38 -18.95 6.90 8.55
CA LEU A 38 -17.75 6.65 9.32
C LEU A 38 -16.88 5.58 8.63
N GLU A 39 -17.49 4.52 8.14
CA GLU A 39 -16.82 3.47 7.36
C GLU A 39 -16.17 4.03 6.09
N ALA A 40 -16.94 4.75 5.26
CA ALA A 40 -16.42 5.40 4.06
C ALA A 40 -15.26 6.36 4.37
N LEU A 41 -15.33 7.08 5.50
CA LEU A 41 -14.26 7.98 5.96
C LEU A 41 -12.99 7.21 6.35
N GLN A 42 -13.10 6.06 7.01
CA GLN A 42 -11.93 5.25 7.34
C GLN A 42 -11.26 4.67 6.09
N PHE A 43 -12.03 4.22 5.10
CA PHE A 43 -11.49 3.79 3.81
C PHE A 43 -10.78 4.94 3.07
N LEU A 44 -11.40 6.12 3.03
CA LEU A 44 -10.80 7.31 2.43
C LEU A 44 -9.47 7.69 3.12
N LYS A 45 -9.45 7.70 4.46
CA LYS A 45 -8.25 7.99 5.26
C LYS A 45 -7.14 6.96 5.03
N ALA A 46 -7.49 5.68 4.92
CA ALA A 46 -6.54 4.61 4.62
C ALA A 46 -5.95 4.77 3.22
N GLY A 47 -6.77 5.10 2.22
CA GLY A 47 -6.32 5.37 0.85
C GLY A 47 -5.32 6.53 0.78
N TYR A 48 -5.60 7.65 1.44
CA TYR A 48 -4.65 8.77 1.52
C TYR A 48 -3.37 8.41 2.28
N ARG A 49 -3.46 7.60 3.34
CA ARG A 49 -2.29 7.14 4.09
C ARG A 49 -1.37 6.29 3.20
N ARG A 50 -1.93 5.31 2.48
CA ARG A 50 -1.18 4.46 1.54
C ARG A 50 -0.49 5.28 0.46
N ARG A 51 -1.16 6.30 -0.09
CA ARG A 51 -0.56 7.22 -1.07
C ARG A 51 0.60 8.05 -0.50
N ARG A 52 0.52 8.49 0.76
CA ARG A 52 1.62 9.19 1.44
C ARG A 52 2.79 8.27 1.86
N GLU A 53 2.49 7.01 2.13
CA GLU A 53 3.46 6.00 2.57
C GLU A 53 4.22 5.33 1.41
N LYS A 54 3.80 5.51 0.14
CA LYS A 54 4.60 5.17 -1.06
C LYS A 54 5.86 6.05 -1.13
N ARG A 55 6.80 5.84 -0.19
CA ARG A 55 8.20 6.22 -0.33
C ARG A 55 8.88 5.04 -0.98
N MET A 56 9.27 5.21 -2.24
CA MET A 56 10.09 4.21 -2.92
C MET A 56 11.31 3.87 -2.07
N THR A 57 11.62 2.58 -1.99
CA THR A 57 12.86 2.12 -1.36
C THR A 57 14.07 2.63 -2.17
N CYS A 58 15.26 2.73 -1.55
CA CYS A 58 16.47 3.18 -2.27
C CYS A 58 16.71 2.32 -3.53
N HIS A 59 16.47 1.02 -3.42
CA HIS A 59 16.60 0.07 -4.51
C HIS A 59 15.58 0.34 -5.63
N GLU A 60 14.29 0.46 -5.31
CA GLU A 60 13.25 0.82 -6.29
C GLU A 60 13.54 2.14 -7.01
N ARG A 61 14.05 3.14 -6.27
CA ARG A 61 14.46 4.42 -6.86
C ARG A 61 15.60 4.25 -7.85
N THR A 62 16.62 3.46 -7.52
CA THR A 62 17.73 3.21 -8.44
C THR A 62 17.28 2.43 -9.68
N THR A 63 16.34 1.49 -9.53
CA THR A 63 15.78 0.73 -10.65
C THR A 63 14.95 1.62 -11.56
N ILE A 64 14.08 2.47 -10.99
CA ILE A 64 13.30 3.45 -11.76
C ILE A 64 14.21 4.48 -12.43
N GLN A 65 15.22 4.99 -11.74
CA GLN A 65 16.20 5.91 -12.33
C GLN A 65 16.96 5.27 -13.50
N ARG A 66 17.37 4.00 -13.38
CA ARG A 66 17.99 3.26 -14.48
C ARG A 66 17.05 3.06 -15.66
N LEU A 67 15.80 2.67 -15.40
CA LEU A 67 14.81 2.46 -16.47
C LEU A 67 14.48 3.76 -17.19
N LEU A 68 14.40 4.89 -16.48
CA LEU A 68 14.19 6.20 -17.09
C LEU A 68 15.39 6.63 -17.94
N LEU A 69 16.63 6.38 -17.51
CA LEU A 69 17.81 6.63 -18.34
C LEU A 69 17.78 5.82 -19.64
N ILE A 70 17.47 4.53 -19.55
CA ILE A 70 17.30 3.67 -20.72
C ILE A 70 16.17 4.19 -21.61
N ARG A 71 15.06 4.67 -21.05
CA ARG A 71 13.94 5.22 -21.82
C ARG A 71 14.33 6.49 -22.59
N ILE A 72 15.13 7.38 -21.97
CA ILE A 72 15.65 8.61 -22.58
C ILE A 72 16.63 8.27 -23.71
N ASP A 73 17.53 7.32 -23.49
CA ASP A 73 18.51 6.89 -24.49
C ASP A 73 17.86 6.23 -25.72
N ASN A 74 16.70 5.60 -25.52
CA ASN A 74 15.92 4.97 -26.59
C ASN A 74 14.92 5.93 -27.30
N GLY A 75 14.81 7.19 -26.88
CA GLY A 75 14.03 8.22 -27.58
C GLY A 75 12.53 7.90 -27.77
N ILE A 76 11.93 7.10 -26.88
CA ILE A 76 10.52 6.69 -27.00
C ILE A 76 9.64 7.84 -26.49
N ALA A 77 9.02 8.57 -27.42
CA ALA A 77 8.02 9.58 -27.11
C ALA A 77 6.83 8.97 -26.36
N GLU A 78 6.52 9.60 -25.23
CA GLU A 78 5.35 9.36 -24.38
C GLU A 78 4.08 9.33 -25.22
N ASP A 79 3.36 8.19 -25.27
CA ASP A 79 1.91 8.19 -25.49
C ASP A 79 1.23 6.89 -25.05
N ASP A 80 1.95 5.76 -24.96
CA ASP A 80 1.31 4.47 -24.59
C ASP A 80 1.97 3.77 -23.40
N VAL A 81 1.90 4.32 -22.18
CA VAL A 81 1.75 3.51 -20.95
C VAL A 81 1.06 4.35 -19.88
N LEU A 82 -0.26 4.24 -19.78
CA LEU A 82 -1.00 4.55 -18.57
C LEU A 82 -0.34 3.78 -17.41
N PHE A 83 0.35 4.51 -16.54
CA PHE A 83 1.14 3.96 -15.43
C PHE A 83 0.21 3.41 -14.34
N ASP A 84 -0.46 2.29 -14.61
CA ASP A 84 -1.14 1.46 -13.61
C ASP A 84 -0.09 0.66 -12.83
N ALA A 85 0.77 1.38 -12.11
CA ALA A 85 1.66 0.84 -11.09
C ALA A 85 0.92 0.35 -9.84
N ASP A 86 -0.41 0.19 -9.91
CA ASP A 86 -1.23 -0.41 -8.87
C ASP A 86 -1.45 -1.93 -9.09
N LEU A 87 -0.93 -2.52 -10.18
CA LEU A 87 -1.06 -3.96 -10.49
C LEU A 87 0.24 -4.79 -10.42
N TYR A 88 1.39 -4.20 -10.12
CA TYR A 88 2.62 -4.99 -9.90
C TYR A 88 2.65 -5.52 -8.45
N PHE A 89 2.11 -6.72 -8.25
CA PHE A 89 2.45 -7.58 -7.12
C PHE A 89 3.74 -8.32 -7.50
N PRO A 90 4.92 -7.98 -6.94
CA PRO A 90 6.05 -8.90 -7.01
C PRO A 90 5.71 -10.11 -6.15
N GLU A 91 5.51 -11.26 -6.78
CA GLU A 91 5.63 -12.56 -6.10
C GLU A 91 6.98 -12.58 -5.38
N GLU A 92 6.96 -12.73 -4.06
CA GLU A 92 8.18 -12.91 -3.28
C GLU A 92 8.75 -14.29 -3.61
N ASP A 93 9.83 -14.31 -4.42
CA ASP A 93 10.67 -15.50 -4.59
C ASP A 93 11.34 -15.83 -3.26
N HIS A 94 10.66 -16.62 -2.43
CA HIS A 94 11.28 -17.37 -1.35
C HIS A 94 12.09 -18.53 -1.93
N LEU A 95 13.32 -18.27 -2.34
CA LEU A 95 14.35 -19.32 -2.36
C LEU A 95 15.05 -19.33 -1.00
N SER A 96 14.42 -20.09 -0.09
CA SER A 96 15.07 -20.67 1.09
C SER A 96 16.34 -21.39 0.65
N GLU A 97 17.42 -21.08 1.36
CA GLU A 97 18.65 -21.88 1.46
C GLU A 97 18.32 -23.36 1.70
N ARG A 98 19.14 -24.25 1.10
CA ARG A 98 19.61 -25.57 1.60
C ARG A 98 20.57 -26.15 0.55
N GLU A 99 21.87 -26.15 0.85
CA GLU A 99 22.64 -27.27 1.44
C GLU A 99 23.30 -28.11 0.33
N ASP A 100 24.63 -27.99 0.26
CA ASP A 100 25.59 -29.09 0.00
C ASP A 100 26.84 -28.80 0.85
#